data_AF-A0A645JGT4-F1
#
_entry.id   AF-A0A645JGT4-F1
#
_cell.length_a   1.000
_cell.length_b   1.000
_cell.length_c   1.000
_cell.angle_alpha   90.00
_cell.angle_beta   90.00
_cell.angle_gamma   90.00
#
_symmetry.space_group_name_H-M   'P 1'
#
loop_
_entity.id
_entity.type
_entity.pdbx_description
1 polymer ?
#
loop_
_entity_poly.entity_id
_entity_poly.type
_entity_poly.pdbx_seq_one_letter_code
_entity_poly.pdbx_strand_id
1 'polypeptide(L)' 'MPKEYNVGSASDMRRFKNDLDKIVKDKARAHFENNTFDVTCPFCGYPFSASAGINTCPGCQKTIELTLN' A
#
# COMPACT_ATOMS: atom_id res chain seq x y z
N MET A 1 -4.12 -21.14 -9.78
CA MET A 1 -4.02 -21.60 -11.19
C MET A 1 -3.65 -20.41 -12.05
N PRO A 2 -2.68 -20.51 -12.97
CA PRO A 2 -2.38 -19.44 -13.93
C PRO A 2 -3.62 -19.21 -14.81
N LYS A 3 -4.00 -17.95 -15.02
CA LYS A 3 -5.07 -17.62 -15.97
C LYS A 3 -4.49 -17.59 -17.38
N GLU A 4 -5.00 -18.43 -18.27
CA GLU A 4 -4.66 -18.43 -19.69
C GLU A 4 -5.64 -17.52 -20.43
N TYR A 5 -5.12 -16.67 -21.33
CA TYR A 5 -5.92 -15.73 -22.13
C TYR A 5 -5.62 -15.93 -23.62
N ASN A 6 -6.66 -15.95 -24.44
CA ASN A 6 -6.53 -16.04 -25.89
C ASN A 6 -6.35 -14.65 -26.52
N VAL A 7 -5.10 -14.34 -26.88
CA VAL A 7 -4.66 -13.07 -27.49
C VAL A 7 -5.39 -12.72 -28.79
N GLY A 8 -5.90 -13.72 -29.52
CA GLY A 8 -6.64 -13.56 -30.77
C GLY A 8 -8.13 -13.20 -30.60
N SER A 9 -8.68 -13.28 -29.38
CA SER A 9 -10.07 -12.94 -29.10
C SER A 9 -10.17 -11.55 -28.47
N ALA A 10 -10.85 -10.62 -29.14
CA ALA A 10 -11.04 -9.24 -28.65
C ALA A 10 -11.70 -9.19 -27.27
N SER A 11 -12.59 -10.13 -26.97
CA SER A 11 -13.27 -10.24 -25.67
C SER A 11 -12.31 -10.67 -24.56
N ASP A 12 -11.38 -11.57 -24.88
CA ASP A 12 -10.43 -12.12 -23.91
C ASP A 12 -9.29 -11.13 -23.63
N MET A 13 -8.87 -10.36 -24.64
CA MET A 13 -7.93 -9.24 -24.46
C MET A 13 -8.49 -8.15 -23.52
N ARG A 14 -9.80 -7.85 -23.61
CA ARG A 14 -10.46 -6.92 -22.68
C ARG A 14 -10.46 -7.46 -21.24
N ARG A 15 -10.69 -8.77 -21.06
CA ARG A 15 -10.61 -9.42 -19.75
C ARG A 15 -9.20 -9.38 -19.18
N PHE A 16 -8.19 -9.67 -20.01
CA PHE A 16 -6.78 -9.57 -19.65
C PHE A 16 -6.42 -8.16 -19.16
N LYS A 17 -6.81 -7.12 -19.92
CA LYS A 17 -6.55 -5.73 -19.53
C LYS A 17 -7.18 -5.35 -18.19
N ASN A 18 -8.44 -5.75 -17.96
CA ASN A 18 -9.14 -5.45 -16.71
C ASN A 18 -8.52 -6.20 -15.51
N ASP A 19 -8.11 -7.46 -15.71
CA ASP A 19 -7.44 -8.23 -14.67
C ASP A 19 -6.04 -7.68 -14.36
N LEU A 20 -5.30 -7.23 -15.38
CA LEU A 20 -4.02 -6.55 -15.19
C LEU A 20 -4.19 -5.27 -14.35
N ASP A 21 -5.16 -4.42 -14.68
CA ASP A 21 -5.44 -3.19 -13.94
C ASP A 21 -5.79 -3.49 -12.47
N LYS A 22 -6.60 -4.52 -12.20
CA LYS A 22 -6.89 -4.97 -10.84
C LYS A 22 -5.64 -5.43 -10.10
N ILE A 23 -4.82 -6.29 -10.71
CA ILE A 23 -3.60 -6.81 -10.08
C ILE A 23 -2.62 -5.68 -9.76
N VAL A 24 -2.45 -4.72 -10.67
CA VAL A 24 -1.58 -3.56 -10.44
C VAL A 24 -2.10 -2.71 -9.29
N LYS A 25 -3.41 -2.42 -9.25
CA LYS A 25 -4.03 -1.67 -8.15
C LYS A 25 -3.92 -2.40 -6.81
N ASP A 26 -4.17 -3.70 -6.79
CA ASP A 26 -4.07 -4.52 -5.58
C ASP A 26 -2.62 -4.59 -5.07
N LYS A 27 -1.63 -4.71 -5.97
CA LYS A 27 -0.21 -4.65 -5.59
C LYS A 27 0.18 -3.27 -5.07
N ALA A 28 -0.23 -2.20 -5.75
CA ALA A 28 0.06 -0.85 -5.29
C ALA A 28 -0.54 -0.62 -3.90
N ARG A 29 -1.80 -1.00 -3.70
CA ARG A 29 -2.49 -0.91 -2.39
C ARG A 29 -1.78 -1.73 -1.32
N ALA A 30 -1.41 -2.98 -1.61
CA ALA A 30 -0.69 -3.83 -0.68
C ALA A 30 0.70 -3.26 -0.33
N HIS A 31 1.37 -2.58 -1.28
CA HIS A 31 2.61 -1.86 -1.00
C HIS A 31 2.37 -0.69 -0.03
N PHE A 32 1.34 0.13 -0.25
CA PHE A 32 1.05 1.24 0.66
C PHE A 32 0.60 0.79 2.05
N GLU A 33 -0.20 -0.28 2.14
CA GLU A 33 -0.70 -0.80 3.42
C GLU A 33 0.39 -1.49 4.26
N ASN A 34 1.39 -2.12 3.63
CA ASN A 34 2.46 -2.84 4.34
C ASN A 34 3.76 -2.04 4.49
N ASN A 35 3.86 -0.85 3.90
CA ASN A 35 5.05 -0.01 4.07
C ASN A 35 5.01 0.69 5.43
N THR A 36 5.93 0.30 6.31
CA THR A 36 6.28 1.06 7.51
C THR A 36 7.36 2.07 7.16
N PHE A 37 7.13 3.33 7.47
CA PHE A 37 8.06 4.43 7.25
C PHE A 37 8.80 4.72 8.55
N ASP A 38 10.11 4.87 8.47
CA ASP A 38 10.90 5.31 9.61
C ASP A 38 10.67 6.79 9.83
N VAL A 39 9.99 7.11 10.93
CA VAL A 39 9.59 8.47 11.27
C VAL A 39 10.09 8.81 12.66
N THR A 40 10.53 10.05 12.80
CA THR A 40 10.94 10.59 14.09
C THR A 40 9.74 11.27 14.73
N CYS A 41 9.37 10.86 15.93
CA CYS A 41 8.27 11.49 16.65
C CYS A 41 8.56 12.99 16.89
N PRO A 42 7.69 13.92 16.47
CA PRO A 42 7.93 15.36 16.63
C PRO A 42 7.85 15.83 18.10
N PHE A 43 7.30 15.00 18.99
CA PHE A 43 7.13 15.36 20.41
C PHE A 43 8.29 14.92 21.30
N CYS A 44 8.91 13.76 21.02
CA CYS A 44 9.97 13.21 21.87
C CYS A 44 11.27 12.88 21.12
N GLY A 45 11.29 13.01 19.79
CA GLY A 45 12.47 12.68 18.99
C GLY A 45 12.74 11.18 18.85
N TYR A 46 11.84 10.31 19.31
CA TYR A 46 12.03 8.87 19.22
C TYR A 46 11.83 8.38 17.78
N PRO A 47 12.81 7.67 17.18
CA PRO A 47 12.65 7.06 15.87
C PRO A 47 11.82 5.78 15.99
N PHE A 48 10.78 5.66 15.18
CA PHE A 48 9.96 4.44 15.13
C PHE A 48 9.39 4.24 13.72
N SER A 49 9.05 3.00 13.41
CA SER A 49 8.44 2.67 12.13
C SER A 49 6.92 2.82 12.24
N ALA A 50 6.34 3.75 11.47
CA ALA A 50 4.92 4.08 11.45
C ALA A 50 4.28 3.67 10.12
N SER A 51 3.05 3.17 10.14
CA SER A 51 2.27 2.96 8.90
C SER A 51 1.59 4.26 8.45
N ALA A 52 1.05 4.32 7.25
CA ALA A 52 0.16 5.41 6.86
C ALA A 52 -1.06 5.47 7.80
N GLY A 53 -1.46 6.66 8.24
CA GLY A 53 -2.59 6.88 9.14
C GLY A 53 -2.19 7.09 10.61
N ILE A 54 -3.07 6.70 11.52
CA ILE A 54 -2.94 6.98 12.95
C ILE A 54 -1.95 6.02 13.60
N ASN A 55 -0.87 6.54 14.17
CA ASN A 55 0.14 5.79 14.89
C ASN A 55 0.33 6.34 16.29
N THR A 56 0.68 5.46 17.23
CA THR A 56 1.00 5.84 18.60
C THR A 56 2.49 5.73 18.81
N CYS A 57 3.14 6.82 19.22
CA CYS A 57 4.57 6.79 19.49
C CYS A 57 4.87 5.91 20.73
N PRO A 58 5.78 4.93 20.64
CA PRO A 58 6.14 4.06 21.77
C PRO A 58 6.88 4.80 22.89
N GLY A 59 7.52 5.93 22.60
CA GLY A 59 8.29 6.69 23.60
C GLY A 59 7.43 7.63 24.45
N CYS A 60 6.52 8.39 23.85
CA CYS A 60 5.71 9.39 24.55
C CYS A 60 4.20 9.08 24.58
N GLN A 61 3.78 7.97 23.98
CA GLN A 61 2.37 7.54 23.87
C GLN A 61 1.44 8.55 23.21
N LYS A 62 1.98 9.55 22.50
CA LYS A 62 1.18 10.49 21.73
C LYS A 62 0.78 9.89 20.40
N THR A 63 -0.46 10.17 20.02
CA THR A 63 -1.02 9.84 18.72
C THR A 63 -0.51 10.82 17.67
N ILE A 64 -0.03 10.29 16.54
CA ILE A 64 0.48 11.04 15.39
C ILE A 64 -0.22 10.50 14.15
N GLU A 65 -0.74 11.40 13.33
CA GLU A 65 -1.33 11.04 12.05
C GLU A 65 -0.29 11.22 10.95
N LEU A 66 0.05 10.13 10.26
CA LEU A 66 0.98 10.12 9.15
C LEU A 66 0.19 10.14 7.83
N THR A 67 0.07 11.30 7.22
CA THR A 67 -0.56 11.46 5.90
C THR A 67 0.49 11.36 4.81
N LEU A 68 0.46 10.27 4.03
CA LEU A 68 1.23 10.17 2.79
C LEU A 68 0.46 10.92 1.69
N ASN A 69 1.00 12.05 1.23
CA ASN A 69 0.48 12.80 0.07
C ASN A 69 0.96 12.20 -1.26
#